data_AF-A0A383A9U5-F1
#
_entry.id   AF-A0A383A9U5-F1
#
_cell.length_a   1.000
_cell.length_b   1.000
_cell.length_c   1.000
_cell.angle_alpha   90.00
_cell.angle_beta   90.00
_cell.angle_gamma   90.00
#
_symmetry.space_group_name_H-M   'P 1'
#
loop_
_entity.id
_entity.type
_entity.pdbx_description
1 polymer ?
#
loop_
_entity_poly.entity_id
_entity_poly.type
_entity_poly.pdbx_seq_one_letter_code
_entity_poly.pdbx_strand_id
1 'polypeptide(L)' 'MKMKIVLATHNRDKCAEMEAIMKDMPIQLLTLNEFPKIEEIIEDGKTL' A
#
# COMPACT_ATOMS: atom_id res chain seq x y z
N MET A 1 16.22 -0.23 12.93
CA MET A 1 15.39 -0.86 11.87
C MET A 1 14.10 -0.05 11.74
N LYS A 2 13.63 0.23 10.53
CA LYS A 2 12.29 0.80 10.30
C LYS A 2 11.29 -0.35 10.11
N MET A 3 10.09 -0.22 10.68
CA MET A 3 9.01 -1.19 10.45
C MET A 3 8.51 -1.07 9.02
N LYS A 4 8.24 -2.18 8.34
CA LYS A 4 7.74 -2.20 6.96
C LYS A 4 6.24 -2.49 6.96
N ILE A 5 5.48 -1.71 6.18
CA ILE A 5 4.04 -1.91 5.96
C ILE A 5 3.81 -1.98 4.45
N VAL A 6 3.04 -2.96 4.01
CA VAL A 6 2.61 -3.07 2.60
C VAL A 6 1.23 -2.43 2.46
N LEU A 7 1.09 -1.49 1.52
CA LEU A 7 -0.20 -0.98 1.08
C LEU A 7 -0.76 -1.93 0.02
N ALA A 8 -1.89 -2.56 0.31
CA ALA A 8 -2.57 -3.50 -0.58
C ALA A 8 -3.35 -2.79 -1.70
N THR A 9 -2.69 -1.88 -2.44
CA THR A 9 -3.26 -1.20 -3.60
C THR A 9 -2.19 -0.88 -4.64
N HIS A 10 -2.58 -0.92 -5.92
CA HIS A 10 -1.77 -0.41 -7.04
C HIS A 10 -2.03 1.07 -7.33
N ASN A 11 -3.05 1.67 -6.71
CA ASN A 11 -3.42 3.06 -6.93
C ASN A 11 -2.33 4.02 -6.42
N ARG A 12 -1.65 4.68 -7.36
CA ARG A 12 -0.51 5.57 -7.09
C ARG A 12 -0.90 6.81 -6.29
N ASP A 13 -2.10 7.35 -6.50
CA ASP A 13 -2.57 8.52 -5.78
C ASP A 13 -2.78 8.19 -4.30
N LYS A 14 -3.43 7.05 -4.00
CA LYS A 14 -3.58 6.54 -2.62
C LYS A 14 -2.22 6.30 -1.95
N CYS A 15 -1.25 5.75 -2.70
CA CYS A 15 0.10 5.56 -2.16
C CYS A 15 0.76 6.89 -1.79
N ALA A 16 0.70 7.88 -2.67
CA ALA A 16 1.27 9.21 -2.43
C ALA A 16 0.61 9.91 -1.22
N GLU A 17 -0.72 9.80 -1.08
CA GLU A 17 -1.46 10.31 0.09
C GLU A 17 -0.98 9.65 1.39
N MET A 18 -0.86 8.32 1.41
CA MET A 18 -0.41 7.58 2.58
C MET A 18 1.06 7.88 2.94
N GLU A 19 1.93 8.01 1.94
CA GLU A 19 3.32 8.43 2.15
C GLU A 19 3.40 9.84 2.76
N ALA A 20 2.57 10.77 2.29
CA ALA A 20 2.52 12.12 2.84
C ALA A 20 2.00 12.15 4.29
N ILE A 21 0.94 11.37 4.59
CA ILE A 21 0.36 11.27 5.94
C ILE A 21 1.35 10.66 6.92
N MET A 22 2.14 9.67 6.49
CA MET A 22 3.01 8.88 7.36
C MET A 22 4.49 9.31 7.34
N LYS A 23 4.83 10.40 6.65
CA LYS A 23 6.22 10.85 6.40
C LYS A 23 7.09 10.97 7.66
N ASP A 24 6.49 11.33 8.79
CA ASP A 24 7.19 11.59 10.06
C ASP A 24 7.26 10.34 10.97
N MET A 25 6.65 9.23 10.56
CA MET A 25 6.66 7.97 11.30
C MET A 25 7.93 7.15 10.96
N PRO A 26 8.47 6.36 11.90
CA PRO A 26 9.65 5.52 11.68
C PRO A 26 9.31 4.23 10.91
N ILE A 27 8.51 4.34 9.85
CA ILE A 27 8.05 3.23 9.01
C ILE A 27 8.55 3.39 7.57
N GLN A 28 8.53 2.29 6.83
CA GLN A 28 8.74 2.22 5.40
C GLN A 28 7.46 1.65 4.78
N LEU A 29 6.80 2.44 3.94
CA LEU A 29 5.70 1.94 3.11
C LEU A 29 6.27 1.24 1.89
N LEU A 30 5.68 0.09 1.55
CA LEU A 30 5.88 -0.63 0.29
C LEU A 30 4.53 -0.66 -0.42
N THR A 31 4.50 -0.56 -1.74
CA THR A 31 3.25 -0.57 -2.52
C THR A 31 3.12 -1.86 -3.33
N LEU A 32 1.92 -2.26 -3.75
CA LEU A 32 1.78 -3.43 -4.64
C LEU A 32 2.48 -3.24 -5.99
N ASN A 33 2.80 -2.00 -6.38
CA ASN A 33 3.60 -1.71 -7.58
C ASN A 33 5.03 -2.29 -7.50
N GLU A 34 5.55 -2.58 -6.30
CA GLU A 34 6.84 -3.25 -6.09
C GLU A 34 6.73 -4.79 -6.21
N PHE A 35 5.50 -5.31 -6.29
CA PHE A 35 5.19 -6.73 -6.38
C PHE A 35 4.42 -7.02 -7.68
N PRO A 36 5.06 -6.90 -8.86
CA PRO A 36 4.38 -6.97 -10.17
C PRO A 36 3.74 -8.33 -10.50
N LYS A 37 3.93 -9.35 -9.65
CA LYS A 37 3.27 -10.66 -9.76
C LYS A 37 1.89 -10.68 -9.08
N ILE A 38 1.58 -9.68 -8.27
CA ILE A 38 0.25 -9.51 -7.68
C ILE A 38 -0.57 -8.76 -8.73
N GLU A 39 -1.53 -9.48 -9.30
CA GLU A 39 -2.47 -8.94 -10.28
C GLU A 39 -3.67 -8.29 -9.56
N GLU A 40 -4.69 -7.89 -10.33
CA GLU A 40 -5.93 -7.37 -9.75
C GLU A 40 -6.60 -8.41 -8.85
N ILE A 41 -7.04 -7.95 -7.68
CA ILE A 41 -7.61 -8.79 -6.63
C ILE A 41 -9.13 -8.74 -6.74
N ILE A 42 -9.78 -9.90 -6.78
CA ILE A 42 -11.24 -9.98 -6.76
C ILE A 42 -11.71 -9.77 -5.32
N GLU A 43 -12.52 -8.75 -5.10
CA GLU A 43 -13.23 -8.50 -3.84
C GLU A 43 -14.64 -9.10 -3.93
N ASP A 44 -14.79 -10.35 -3.47
CA ASP A 44 -16.07 -11.10 -3.49
C ASP A 44 -16.80 -11.09 -2.13
N GLY A 45 -16.32 -10.25 -1.20
CA GLY A 45 -16.92 -10.01 0.10
C GLY A 45 -18.28 -9.31 0.01
N LYS A 46 -19.09 -9.46 1.07
CA LYS A 46 -20.40 -8.77 1.18
C LYS A 46 -20.29 -7.35 1.75
N THR A 47 -19.09 -6.97 2.17
CA THR A 47 -18.79 -5.67 2.79
C THR A 47 -17.47 -5.16 2.22
N LEU A 48 -17.24 -3.86 2.43
CA LEU A 48 -15.92 -3.25 2.29
C LEU A 48 -14.96 -3.75 3.38
#